data_AF-A0A958U895-F1
#
_entry.id   AF-A0A958U895-F1
#
_cell.length_a   1.000
_cell.length_b   1.000
_cell.length_c   1.000
_cell.angle_alpha   90.00
_cell.angle_beta   90.00
_cell.angle_gamma   90.00
#
_symmetry.space_group_name_H-M   'P 1'
#
loop_
_entity.id
_entity.type
_entity.pdbx_description
1 polymer ?
#
loop_
_entity_poly.entity_id
_entity_poly.type
_entity_poly.pdbx_seq_one_letter_code
_entity_poly.pdbx_strand_id
1 'polypeptide(L)'
;KTSEELLQGEKFFTRMRNLTLTGYYTTEMGIKDLGYKGNMPNVWDGVPEDVLAAHGLQYDEEWLAKCVDQSKRSEVAEWDDDGNLIT
;
A
#
# COMPACT_ATOMS: atom_id res chain seq x y z
N LYS A 1 -19.95 33.28 -21.50
CA LYS A 1 -19.13 33.95 -20.46
C LYS A 1 -20.08 34.46 -19.38
N THR A 2 -19.71 34.36 -18.10
CA THR A 2 -20.51 34.87 -16.97
C THR A 2 -20.69 36.39 -17.09
N SER A 3 -21.87 36.91 -16.73
CA SER A 3 -22.11 38.35 -16.65
C SER A 3 -21.30 38.97 -15.50
N GLU A 4 -20.92 40.25 -15.62
CA GLU A 4 -20.06 40.93 -14.65
C GLU A 4 -20.66 40.93 -13.22
N GLU A 5 -21.97 41.12 -13.12
CA GLU A 5 -22.72 41.12 -11.86
C GLU A 5 -22.66 39.78 -11.10
N LEU A 6 -22.42 38.67 -11.81
CA LEU A 6 -22.43 37.32 -11.23
C LEU A 6 -21.03 36.78 -10.92
N LEU A 7 -19.97 37.54 -11.20
CA LEU A 7 -18.58 37.07 -11.04
C LEU A 7 -18.24 36.69 -9.59
N GLN A 8 -18.83 37.36 -8.60
CA GLN A 8 -18.63 37.00 -7.19
C GLN A 8 -19.24 35.63 -6.88
N GLY A 9 -20.47 35.38 -7.35
CA GLY A 9 -21.14 34.09 -7.19
C GLY A 9 -20.39 32.97 -7.91
N GLU A 10 -19.93 33.22 -9.14
CA GLU A 10 -19.13 32.27 -9.90
C GLU A 10 -17.89 31.80 -9.11
N LYS A 11 -17.13 32.74 -8.53
CA LYS A 11 -15.94 32.43 -7.72
C LYS A 11 -16.29 31.56 -6.52
N PHE A 12 -17.38 31.88 -5.83
CA PHE A 12 -17.85 31.11 -4.67
C PHE A 12 -18.24 29.68 -5.06
N PHE A 13 -19.11 29.51 -6.06
CA PHE A 13 -19.57 28.17 -6.46
C PHE A 13 -18.47 27.33 -7.09
N THR A 14 -17.54 27.97 -7.82
CA THR A 14 -16.34 27.28 -8.31
C THR A 14 -15.50 26.74 -7.16
N ARG A 15 -15.29 27.53 -6.09
CA ARG A 15 -14.58 27.07 -4.89
C ARG A 15 -15.31 25.89 -4.24
N MET A 16 -16.63 25.99 -4.04
CA MET A 16 -17.43 24.92 -3.43
C MET A 16 -17.38 23.62 -4.25
N ARG A 17 -17.50 23.72 -5.58
CA ARG A 17 -17.35 22.59 -6.50
C ARG A 17 -15.98 21.94 -6.36
N ASN A 18 -14.91 22.74 -6.38
CA ASN A 18 -13.55 22.23 -6.30
C ASN A 18 -13.31 21.52 -4.95
N LEU A 19 -13.79 22.09 -3.84
CA LEU A 19 -13.69 21.44 -2.52
C LEU A 19 -14.46 20.12 -2.46
N THR A 20 -15.67 20.08 -3.02
CA THR A 20 -16.49 18.86 -3.07
C THR A 20 -15.81 17.77 -3.90
N LEU A 21 -15.25 18.14 -5.06
CA LEU A 21 -14.52 17.21 -5.91
C LEU A 21 -13.26 16.67 -5.22
N THR A 22 -12.50 17.53 -4.52
CA THR A 22 -11.36 17.07 -3.71
C THR A 22 -11.81 16.11 -2.61
N GLY A 23 -12.91 16.41 -1.92
CA GLY A 23 -13.48 15.52 -0.90
C GLY A 23 -13.97 14.18 -1.46
N TYR A 24 -14.49 14.13 -2.69
CA TYR A 24 -14.84 12.86 -3.33
C TYR A 24 -13.64 11.92 -3.41
N TYR A 25 -12.48 12.44 -3.81
CA TYR A 25 -11.25 11.66 -3.94
C TYR A 25 -10.57 11.29 -2.61
N THR A 26 -11.13 11.71 -1.48
CA THR A 26 -10.75 11.19 -0.14
C THR A 26 -11.67 10.07 0.35
N THR A 27 -12.75 9.76 -0.39
CA THR A 27 -13.63 8.63 -0.08
C THR A 27 -13.05 7.30 -0.58
N GLU A 28 -13.52 6.17 -0.05
CA GLU A 28 -13.11 4.84 -0.52
C GLU A 28 -13.34 4.67 -2.03
N MET A 29 -14.50 5.13 -2.55
CA MET A 29 -14.83 5.06 -3.97
C MET A 29 -13.88 5.92 -4.80
N GLY A 30 -13.64 7.16 -4.40
CA GLY A 30 -12.73 8.05 -5.11
C GLY A 30 -11.27 7.56 -5.10
N ILE A 31 -10.80 6.99 -3.99
CA ILE A 31 -9.46 6.38 -3.90
C ILE A 31 -9.35 5.18 -4.87
N LYS A 32 -10.39 4.34 -4.97
CA LYS A 32 -10.46 3.24 -5.94
C LYS A 32 -10.45 3.73 -7.38
N ASP A 33 -11.21 4.78 -7.70
CA ASP A 33 -11.26 5.39 -9.03
C ASP A 33 -9.90 5.97 -9.46
N LEU A 34 -9.14 6.54 -8.51
CA LEU A 34 -7.77 7.00 -8.76
C LEU A 34 -6.78 5.86 -9.03
N GLY A 35 -7.16 4.62 -8.73
CA GLY A 35 -6.23 3.48 -8.75
C GLY A 35 -5.12 3.60 -7.71
N TYR A 36 -5.32 4.40 -6.66
CA TYR A 36 -4.33 4.59 -5.62
C TYR A 36 -4.21 3.31 -4.78
N LYS A 37 -3.02 2.69 -4.81
CA LYS A 37 -2.73 1.44 -4.08
C LYS A 37 -1.96 1.67 -2.77
N GLY A 38 -1.48 2.90 -2.51
CA GLY A 38 -0.62 3.20 -1.38
C GLY A 38 0.77 2.56 -1.46
N ASN A 39 1.49 2.58 -0.34
CA ASN A 39 2.74 1.83 -0.18
C ASN A 39 2.41 0.37 0.13
N MET A 40 2.39 -0.46 -0.90
CA MET A 40 2.37 -1.91 -0.72
C MET A 40 3.80 -2.39 -0.48
N PRO A 41 4.07 -3.12 0.61
CA PRO A 41 5.39 -3.67 0.85
C PRO A 41 5.75 -4.62 -0.29
N ASN A 42 6.94 -4.45 -0.86
CA ASN A 42 7.46 -5.40 -1.82
C ASN A 42 7.78 -6.74 -1.13
N VAL A 43 7.75 -7.81 -1.91
CA VAL A 43 8.31 -9.10 -1.51
C VAL A 43 9.74 -9.13 -2.05
N TRP A 44 10.70 -9.37 -1.16
CA TRP A 44 12.09 -9.56 -1.53
C TRP A 44 12.48 -10.99 -1.17
N ASP A 45 12.73 -11.81 -2.19
CA ASP A 45 13.06 -13.23 -2.05
C ASP A 45 14.56 -13.48 -1.83
N GLY A 46 15.31 -12.43 -1.46
CA GLY A 46 16.74 -12.50 -1.25
C GLY A 46 17.55 -12.19 -2.51
N VAL A 47 18.86 -12.42 -2.41
CA VAL A 47 19.79 -12.27 -3.52
C VAL A 47 19.56 -13.43 -4.50
N PRO A 48 19.42 -13.17 -5.81
CA PRO A 48 19.30 -14.23 -6.81
C PRO A 48 20.42 -15.27 -6.76
N GLU A 49 20.08 -16.52 -7.09
CA GLU A 49 21.00 -17.66 -7.00
C GLU A 49 22.23 -17.53 -7.90
N ASP A 50 22.07 -16.94 -9.09
CA ASP A 50 23.16 -16.69 -10.04
C ASP A 50 24.20 -15.70 -9.47
N VAL A 51 23.74 -14.69 -8.73
CA VAL A 51 24.61 -13.72 -8.05
C VAL A 51 25.33 -14.38 -6.88
N LEU A 52 24.64 -15.19 -6.08
CA LEU A 52 25.25 -15.94 -4.98
C LEU A 52 26.33 -16.90 -5.48
N ALA A 53 26.04 -17.65 -6.54
CA ALA A 53 26.97 -18.57 -7.18
C ALA A 53 28.23 -17.86 -7.69
N ALA A 54 28.10 -16.65 -8.27
CA ALA A 54 29.24 -15.85 -8.71
C ALA A 54 30.19 -15.44 -7.56
N HIS A 55 29.69 -15.39 -6.33
CA HIS A 55 30.45 -15.09 -5.12
C HIS A 55 30.82 -16.32 -4.29
N GLY A 56 30.49 -17.53 -4.76
CA GLY A 56 30.73 -18.78 -4.02
C GLY A 56 29.92 -18.88 -2.72
N LEU A 57 28.78 -18.19 -2.66
CA LEU A 57 27.87 -18.17 -1.52
C LEU A 57 26.61 -18.98 -1.84
N GLN A 58 25.96 -19.50 -0.82
CA GLN A 58 24.63 -20.11 -0.91
C GLN A 58 23.89 -19.86 0.40
N TYR A 59 22.57 -19.77 0.32
CA TYR A 59 21.75 -19.73 1.53
C TYR A 59 21.71 -21.13 2.17
N ASP A 60 21.63 -21.15 3.50
CA ASP A 60 21.41 -22.36 4.27
C ASP A 60 19.92 -22.72 4.23
N GLU A 61 19.62 -23.98 3.89
CA GLU A 61 18.25 -24.49 3.79
C GLU A 61 17.48 -24.35 5.12
N GLU A 62 18.17 -24.53 6.27
CA GLU A 62 17.54 -24.37 7.58
C GLU A 62 17.06 -22.93 7.82
N TRP A 63 17.83 -21.95 7.34
CA TRP A 63 17.51 -20.53 7.50
C TRP A 63 16.46 -20.07 6.50
N LEU A 64 16.49 -20.58 5.26
CA LEU A 64 15.43 -20.34 4.27
C LEU A 64 14.07 -20.83 4.77
N ALA A 65 14.01 -21.98 5.42
CA ALA A 65 12.77 -22.53 5.96
C ALA A 65 12.21 -21.71 7.15
N LYS A 66 13.06 -20.97 7.87
CA LYS A 66 12.66 -20.10 8.99
C LYS A 66 12.27 -18.68 8.55
N CYS A 67 12.58 -18.28 7.32
CA CYS A 67 12.16 -17.00 6.77
C CYS A 67 10.63 -16.91 6.69
N VAL A 68 10.10 -15.68 6.71
CA VAL A 68 8.66 -15.43 6.66
C VAL A 68 8.06 -16.00 5.38
N ASP A 69 7.08 -16.89 5.51
CA ASP A 69 6.23 -17.34 4.41
C ASP A 69 5.41 -16.14 3.89
N GLN A 70 5.77 -15.67 2.70
CA GLN A 70 5.15 -14.51 2.09
C GLN A 70 3.67 -14.73 1.74
N SER A 71 3.21 -15.98 1.66
CA SER A 71 1.79 -16.29 1.45
C SER A 71 0.95 -16.04 2.70
N LYS A 72 1.54 -16.22 3.89
CA LYS A 72 0.90 -16.06 5.21
C LYS A 72 1.22 -14.74 5.90
N ARG A 73 2.02 -13.86 5.26
CA ARG A 73 2.46 -12.58 5.82
C ARG A 73 1.34 -11.64 6.33
N SER A 74 0.11 -11.84 5.88
CA SER A 74 -1.06 -11.04 6.25
C SER A 74 -1.91 -11.70 7.34
N GLU A 75 -1.61 -12.95 7.70
CA GLU A 75 -2.24 -13.67 8.80
C GLU A 75 -1.76 -13.06 10.12
N VAL A 76 -2.70 -12.81 11.04
CA VAL A 76 -2.38 -12.24 12.34
C VAL A 76 -1.84 -13.37 13.21
N ALA A 77 -0.64 -13.19 13.74
CA ALA A 77 -0.01 -14.15 14.64
C ALA A 77 -0.84 -14.32 15.93
N GLU A 78 -1.17 -15.56 16.25
CA GLU A 78 -1.88 -15.91 17.48
C GLU A 78 -0.90 -16.54 18.49
N TRP A 79 -0.99 -16.13 19.76
CA TRP A 79 -0.07 -16.55 20.83
C TRP A 79 -0.85 -17.18 21.98
N ASP A 80 -0.31 -18.24 22.56
CA ASP A 80 -0.85 -18.82 23.79
C ASP A 80 -0.41 -18.03 25.04
N ASP A 81 -0.98 -18.38 26.20
CA ASP A 81 -0.68 -17.74 27.49
C ASP A 81 0.78 -17.98 27.96
N ASP A 82 1.45 -18.99 27.40
CA ASP A 82 2.85 -19.34 27.69
C ASP A 82 3.83 -18.62 26.74
N GLY A 83 3.32 -17.88 25.75
CA GLY A 83 4.10 -17.08 24.80
C GLY A 83 4.60 -17.85 23.57
N ASN A 84 3.99 -18.99 23.24
CA ASN A 84 4.29 -19.73 22.00
C ASN A 84 3.39 -19.26 20.85
N LEU A 85 3.94 -19.25 19.63
CA LEU A 85 3.21 -18.95 18.40
C LEU A 85 2.33 -20.14 17.99
N ILE A 86 1.03 -19.92 17.84
CA ILE A 86 0.04 -20.94 17.45
C ILE A 86 -0.18 -20.94 15.94
N THR A 87 -0.29 -19.74 15.35
CA THR A 87 -0.53 -19.51 13.92
C THR A 87 0.38 -18.39 13.42
#